data_AF-A0A8T7DX79-F1
#
_entry.id   AF-A0A8T7DX79-F1
#
_cell.length_a   1.000
_cell.length_b   1.000
_cell.length_c   1.000
_cell.angle_alpha   90.00
_cell.angle_beta   90.00
_cell.angle_gamma   90.00
#
_symmetry.space_group_name_H-M   'P 1'
#
loop_
_entity.id
_entity.type
_entity.pdbx_description
1 polymer ?
#
loop_
_entity_poly.entity_id
_entity_poly.type
_entity_poly.pdbx_seq_one_letter_code
_entity_poly.pdbx_strand_id
1 'polypeptide(L)'
;MGYLGLGSALTMLGIRYGSKESLEFTEAVTRELALTGWECALELAKEKGPAPLLQQEFEVTREMLNRRPEMVADGWKAGDSIRGSVLHAKYSRYMQKIAEVKPELVEELAELGARFTHHSSIAPTGTIALSLGNNASNGIEPSFAHHYARNVIREGKKSKEKVDVWSYELLAYRELVNSNAMPFSENVNEQLPDYFISSDDVTPKQHVDIQAAAQQWIDSSISKTANIPTDYRYEDFKDIYLYAYEKKLKGCTTFRFNPEVFQGVLVKDKDLENTVYRFSLEDGSVIEVRGNEEIEYDGEIHTAANLYDALKEGYYGKF
;
A
#
# COMPACT_ATOMS: atom_id res chain seq x y z
N MET A 1 -12.75 4.50 -5.04
CA MET A 1 -12.64 4.84 -3.61
C MET A 1 -11.66 3.89 -2.96
N GLY A 2 -10.76 4.45 -2.15
CA GLY A 2 -9.83 3.70 -1.31
C GLY A 2 -9.61 4.46 -0.01
N TYR A 3 -8.72 3.96 0.83
CA TYR A 3 -8.33 4.59 2.08
C TYR A 3 -6.82 4.56 2.24
N LEU A 4 -6.33 5.36 3.19
CA LEU A 4 -4.95 5.34 3.71
C LEU A 4 -4.99 5.22 5.23
N GLY A 5 -3.83 5.04 5.85
CA GLY A 5 -3.70 5.07 7.31
C GLY A 5 -3.99 3.75 8.00
N LEU A 6 -4.03 2.62 7.29
CA LEU A 6 -4.30 1.32 7.93
C LEU A 6 -3.25 0.95 8.99
N GLY A 7 -1.96 1.04 8.66
CA GLY A 7 -0.87 0.77 9.58
C GLY A 7 -0.88 1.69 10.81
N SER A 8 -1.14 2.98 10.60
CA SER A 8 -1.31 3.95 11.69
C SER A 8 -2.49 3.60 12.59
N ALA A 9 -3.66 3.28 11.99
CA ALA A 9 -4.85 2.91 12.74
C ALA A 9 -4.63 1.64 13.58
N LEU A 10 -4.01 0.60 13.00
CA LEU A 10 -3.66 -0.63 13.72
C LEU A 10 -2.73 -0.33 14.90
N THR A 11 -1.69 0.47 14.69
CA THR A 11 -0.75 0.87 15.74
C THR A 11 -1.46 1.64 16.86
N MET A 12 -2.34 2.59 16.53
CA MET A 12 -3.10 3.37 17.51
C MET A 12 -4.11 2.53 18.29
N LEU A 13 -4.60 1.44 17.71
CA LEU A 13 -5.46 0.46 18.38
C LEU A 13 -4.66 -0.57 19.21
N GLY A 14 -3.32 -0.49 19.21
CA GLY A 14 -2.45 -1.47 19.87
C GLY A 14 -2.39 -2.82 19.15
N ILE A 15 -2.83 -2.88 17.89
CA ILE A 15 -2.89 -4.11 17.10
C ILE A 15 -1.61 -4.23 16.27
N ARG A 16 -0.87 -5.32 16.50
CA ARG A 16 0.36 -5.60 15.73
C ARG A 16 0.02 -5.87 14.25
N TYR A 17 0.62 -5.12 13.34
CA TYR A 17 0.44 -5.31 11.90
C TYR A 17 0.88 -6.73 11.47
N GLY A 18 0.08 -7.39 10.63
CA GLY A 18 0.31 -8.77 10.18
C GLY A 18 -0.05 -9.85 11.20
N SER A 19 -0.59 -9.49 12.38
CA SER A 19 -1.21 -10.44 13.31
C SER A 19 -2.60 -10.87 12.82
N LYS A 20 -3.13 -11.97 13.36
CA LYS A 20 -4.50 -12.43 13.04
C LYS A 20 -5.55 -11.34 13.27
N GLU A 21 -5.46 -10.63 14.39
CA GLU A 21 -6.37 -9.52 14.73
C GLU A 21 -6.28 -8.38 13.70
N SER A 22 -5.08 -8.04 13.21
CA SER A 22 -4.93 -7.04 12.15
C SER A 22 -5.57 -7.46 10.83
N LEU A 23 -5.59 -8.77 10.51
CA LEU A 23 -6.27 -9.29 9.32
C LEU A 23 -7.78 -9.15 9.46
N GLU A 24 -8.32 -9.51 10.63
CA GLU A 24 -9.75 -9.38 10.95
C GLU A 24 -10.21 -7.92 10.90
N PHE A 25 -9.42 -6.99 11.47
CA PHE A 25 -9.68 -5.55 11.38
C PHE A 25 -9.62 -5.04 9.95
N THR A 26 -8.58 -5.41 9.19
CA THR A 26 -8.43 -5.03 7.78
C THR A 26 -9.61 -5.49 6.95
N GLU A 27 -10.06 -6.73 7.14
CA GLU A 27 -11.24 -7.26 6.47
C GLU A 27 -12.49 -6.45 6.84
N ALA A 28 -12.70 -6.18 8.13
CA ALA A 28 -13.87 -5.44 8.60
C ALA A 28 -13.96 -4.02 8.01
N VAL A 29 -12.85 -3.27 8.01
CA VAL A 29 -12.79 -1.92 7.43
C VAL A 29 -13.03 -1.96 5.92
N THR A 30 -12.42 -2.91 5.23
CA THR A 30 -12.57 -3.00 3.76
C THR A 30 -13.97 -3.48 3.36
N ARG A 31 -14.58 -4.36 4.16
CA ARG A 31 -15.97 -4.77 3.98
C ARG A 31 -16.92 -3.58 4.12
N GLU A 32 -16.75 -2.75 5.13
CA GLU A 32 -17.60 -1.58 5.32
C GLU A 32 -17.50 -0.64 4.11
N LEU A 33 -16.28 -0.35 3.64
CA LEU A 33 -16.06 0.41 2.40
C LEU A 33 -16.82 -0.18 1.21
N ALA A 34 -16.77 -1.50 1.02
CA ALA A 34 -17.45 -2.19 -0.06
C ALA A 34 -18.97 -2.06 0.02
N LEU A 35 -19.54 -2.36 1.19
CA LEU A 35 -20.99 -2.34 1.40
C LEU A 35 -21.55 -0.94 1.24
N THR A 36 -20.96 0.07 1.90
CA THR A 36 -21.39 1.47 1.77
C THR A 36 -21.25 1.96 0.32
N GLY A 37 -20.19 1.52 -0.37
CA GLY A 37 -19.96 1.86 -1.77
C GLY A 37 -21.08 1.37 -2.69
N TRP A 38 -21.52 0.11 -2.53
CA TRP A 38 -22.61 -0.44 -3.33
C TRP A 38 -23.99 0.12 -2.97
N GLU A 39 -24.24 0.42 -1.70
CA GLU A 39 -25.45 1.15 -1.28
C GLU A 39 -25.51 2.53 -1.95
N CYS A 40 -24.41 3.28 -1.92
CA CYS A 40 -24.30 4.55 -2.62
C CYS A 40 -24.47 4.39 -4.14
N ALA A 41 -23.96 3.29 -4.71
CA ALA A 41 -24.13 2.98 -6.13
C ALA A 41 -25.60 2.83 -6.51
N LEU A 42 -26.38 2.15 -5.67
CA LEU A 42 -27.81 1.93 -5.86
C LEU A 42 -28.59 3.24 -5.70
N GLU A 43 -28.34 3.99 -4.63
CA GLU A 43 -29.03 5.26 -4.38
C GLU A 43 -28.77 6.29 -5.50
N LEU A 44 -27.51 6.39 -5.97
CA LEU A 44 -27.19 7.22 -7.12
C LEU A 44 -27.80 6.71 -8.42
N ALA A 45 -28.03 5.40 -8.55
CA ALA A 45 -28.74 4.85 -9.71
C ALA A 45 -30.23 5.20 -9.68
N LYS A 46 -30.87 5.19 -8.49
CA LYS A 46 -32.25 5.65 -8.29
C LYS A 46 -32.39 7.14 -8.64
N GLU A 47 -31.44 7.97 -8.21
CA GLU A 47 -31.46 9.42 -8.45
C GLU A 47 -31.11 9.80 -9.91
N LYS A 48 -30.04 9.22 -10.46
CA LYS A 48 -29.40 9.71 -11.70
C LYS A 48 -29.43 8.72 -12.85
N GLY A 49 -30.00 7.54 -12.63
CA GLY A 49 -29.96 6.41 -13.54
C GLY A 49 -28.70 5.52 -13.35
N PRO A 50 -28.80 4.23 -13.67
CA PRO A 50 -27.67 3.28 -13.61
C PRO A 50 -26.65 3.52 -14.72
N ALA A 51 -25.48 2.90 -14.59
CA ALA A 51 -24.47 2.86 -15.65
C ALA A 51 -25.09 2.25 -16.94
N PRO A 52 -24.94 2.89 -18.12
CA PRO A 52 -25.59 2.41 -19.35
C PRO A 52 -25.31 0.95 -19.70
N LEU A 53 -24.10 0.47 -19.42
CA LEU A 53 -23.72 -0.94 -19.66
C LEU A 53 -24.55 -1.94 -18.85
N LEU A 54 -24.99 -1.57 -17.64
CA LEU A 54 -25.83 -2.44 -16.80
C LEU A 54 -27.28 -2.52 -17.29
N GLN A 55 -27.67 -1.66 -18.23
CA GLN A 55 -28.99 -1.65 -18.84
C GLN A 55 -29.04 -2.39 -20.17
N GLN A 56 -27.88 -2.70 -20.73
CA GLN A 56 -27.76 -3.44 -21.97
C GLN A 56 -28.09 -4.92 -21.76
N GLU A 57 -28.60 -5.53 -22.81
CA GLU A 57 -28.83 -6.96 -22.93
C GLU A 57 -27.59 -7.63 -23.55
N PHE A 58 -27.20 -8.77 -22.99
CA PHE A 58 -26.07 -9.57 -23.45
C PHE A 58 -26.55 -10.97 -23.81
N GLU A 59 -26.02 -11.53 -24.88
CA GLU A 59 -26.26 -12.93 -25.22
C GLU A 59 -25.54 -13.83 -24.20
N VAL A 60 -26.27 -14.77 -23.62
CA VAL A 60 -25.73 -15.82 -22.76
C VAL A 60 -24.90 -16.76 -23.63
N THR A 61 -23.59 -16.75 -23.43
CA THR A 61 -22.66 -17.62 -24.17
C THR A 61 -22.38 -18.92 -23.42
N ARG A 62 -21.92 -19.95 -24.14
CA ARG A 62 -21.42 -21.19 -23.51
C ARG A 62 -20.23 -20.92 -22.58
N GLU A 63 -19.38 -19.93 -22.88
CA GLU A 63 -18.27 -19.56 -22.01
C GLU A 63 -18.77 -19.04 -20.65
N MET A 64 -19.80 -18.17 -20.66
CA MET A 64 -20.43 -17.68 -19.43
C MET A 64 -20.95 -18.83 -18.58
N LEU A 65 -21.71 -19.76 -19.16
CA LEU A 65 -22.26 -20.92 -18.45
C LEU A 65 -21.16 -21.83 -17.88
N ASN A 66 -20.04 -22.01 -18.60
CA ASN A 66 -18.89 -22.78 -18.11
C ASN A 66 -18.18 -22.08 -16.95
N ARG A 67 -18.04 -20.74 -17.00
CA ARG A 67 -17.38 -19.95 -15.94
C ARG A 67 -18.29 -19.71 -14.74
N ARG A 68 -19.61 -19.79 -14.92
CA ARG A 68 -20.67 -19.53 -13.95
C ARG A 68 -21.71 -20.66 -14.01
N PRO A 69 -21.38 -21.86 -13.50
CA PRO A 69 -22.32 -22.98 -13.50
C PRO A 69 -23.63 -22.68 -12.76
N GLU A 70 -23.62 -21.74 -11.81
CA GLU A 70 -24.83 -21.24 -11.15
C GLU A 70 -25.87 -20.65 -12.13
N MET A 71 -25.46 -20.09 -13.28
CA MET A 71 -26.39 -19.62 -14.30
C MET A 71 -27.24 -20.77 -14.87
N VAL A 72 -26.64 -21.96 -15.03
CA VAL A 72 -27.36 -23.15 -15.51
C VAL A 72 -28.38 -23.61 -14.46
N ALA A 73 -28.03 -23.55 -13.18
CA ALA A 73 -28.94 -23.88 -12.08
C ALA A 73 -30.15 -22.93 -12.03
N ASP A 74 -29.94 -21.66 -12.36
CA ASP A 74 -30.99 -20.64 -12.47
C ASP A 74 -31.79 -20.74 -13.79
N GLY A 75 -31.46 -21.68 -14.67
CA GLY A 75 -32.22 -22.00 -15.88
C GLY A 75 -31.74 -21.34 -17.18
N TRP A 76 -30.63 -20.59 -17.15
CA TRP A 76 -30.08 -19.93 -18.35
C TRP A 76 -29.52 -20.92 -19.37
N LYS A 77 -29.75 -20.64 -20.66
CA LYS A 77 -29.27 -21.42 -21.80
C LYS A 77 -28.48 -20.54 -22.77
N ALA A 78 -27.60 -21.18 -23.53
CA ALA A 78 -26.84 -20.48 -24.57
C ALA A 78 -27.80 -19.92 -25.63
N GLY A 79 -27.65 -18.64 -25.95
CA GLY A 79 -28.53 -17.89 -26.85
C GLY A 79 -29.65 -17.11 -26.14
N ASP A 80 -29.85 -17.28 -24.84
CA ASP A 80 -30.75 -16.43 -24.06
C ASP A 80 -30.19 -14.99 -23.96
N SER A 81 -31.07 -14.03 -23.62
CA SER A 81 -30.69 -12.64 -23.37
C SER A 81 -30.70 -12.35 -21.87
N ILE A 82 -29.62 -11.78 -21.35
CA ILE A 82 -29.49 -11.38 -19.95
C ILE A 82 -29.10 -9.90 -19.82
N ARG A 83 -29.82 -9.16 -18.98
CA ARG A 83 -29.49 -7.77 -18.66
C ARG A 83 -28.16 -7.67 -17.89
N GLY A 84 -27.34 -6.68 -18.23
CA GLY A 84 -26.03 -6.44 -17.63
C GLY A 84 -26.07 -6.29 -16.11
N SER A 85 -27.15 -5.70 -15.55
CA SER A 85 -27.38 -5.59 -14.11
C SER A 85 -27.50 -6.96 -13.43
N VAL A 86 -28.26 -7.88 -14.03
CA VAL A 86 -28.41 -9.25 -13.52
C VAL A 86 -27.10 -10.02 -13.64
N LEU A 87 -26.42 -9.90 -14.79
CA LEU A 87 -25.12 -10.54 -15.01
C LEU A 87 -24.07 -10.06 -14.00
N HIS A 88 -24.02 -8.76 -13.73
CA HIS A 88 -23.10 -8.14 -12.78
C HIS A 88 -23.44 -8.51 -11.33
N ALA A 89 -24.69 -8.31 -10.90
CA ALA A 89 -25.10 -8.47 -9.52
C ALA A 89 -25.18 -9.94 -9.08
N LYS A 90 -25.75 -10.83 -9.90
CA LYS A 90 -25.97 -12.24 -9.51
C LYS A 90 -24.81 -13.19 -9.87
N TYR A 91 -24.10 -12.90 -10.97
CA TYR A 91 -23.11 -13.83 -11.54
C TYR A 91 -21.68 -13.30 -11.51
N SER A 92 -21.40 -12.16 -10.88
CA SER A 92 -20.05 -11.81 -10.46
C SER A 92 -19.68 -12.52 -9.17
N ARG A 93 -18.52 -13.19 -9.13
CA ARG A 93 -17.99 -13.80 -7.89
C ARG A 93 -17.84 -12.78 -6.76
N TYR A 94 -17.53 -11.53 -7.11
CA TYR A 94 -17.41 -10.45 -6.15
C TYR A 94 -18.78 -10.04 -5.59
N MET A 95 -19.79 -9.87 -6.44
CA MET A 95 -21.13 -9.51 -5.97
C MET A 95 -21.83 -10.64 -5.21
N GLN A 96 -21.52 -11.91 -5.52
CA GLN A 96 -21.95 -13.06 -4.71
C GLN A 96 -21.43 -12.95 -3.27
N LYS A 97 -20.19 -12.49 -3.07
CA LYS A 97 -19.65 -12.23 -1.73
C LYS A 97 -20.34 -11.04 -1.04
N ILE A 98 -20.74 -10.00 -1.78
CA ILE A 98 -21.60 -8.93 -1.23
C ILE A 98 -22.95 -9.51 -0.78
N ALA A 99 -23.54 -10.42 -1.57
CA ALA A 99 -24.82 -11.05 -1.27
C ALA A 99 -24.79 -11.95 -0.01
N GLU A 100 -23.62 -12.50 0.36
CA GLU A 100 -23.45 -13.23 1.63
C GLU A 100 -23.75 -12.35 2.86
N VAL A 101 -23.60 -11.03 2.73
CA VAL A 101 -23.79 -10.07 3.84
C VAL A 101 -25.03 -9.19 3.65
N LYS A 102 -25.29 -8.72 2.42
CA LYS A 102 -26.44 -7.88 2.07
C LYS A 102 -27.14 -8.44 0.83
N PRO A 103 -27.90 -9.55 0.95
CA PRO A 103 -28.57 -10.18 -0.20
C PRO A 103 -29.57 -9.23 -0.87
N GLU A 104 -30.37 -8.49 -0.08
CA GLU A 104 -31.39 -7.58 -0.62
C GLU A 104 -30.79 -6.43 -1.44
N LEU A 105 -29.63 -5.92 -1.04
CA LEU A 105 -28.88 -4.92 -1.83
C LEU A 105 -28.53 -5.46 -3.21
N VAL A 106 -28.08 -6.72 -3.29
CA VAL A 106 -27.70 -7.35 -4.56
C VAL A 106 -28.93 -7.64 -5.43
N GLU A 107 -30.07 -7.96 -4.83
CA GLU A 107 -31.34 -8.11 -5.53
C GLU A 107 -31.79 -6.78 -6.16
N GLU A 108 -31.82 -5.70 -5.39
CA GLU A 108 -32.14 -4.36 -5.91
C GLU A 108 -31.17 -3.92 -7.02
N LEU A 109 -29.88 -4.22 -6.86
CA LEU A 109 -28.86 -3.95 -7.89
C LEU A 109 -29.08 -4.78 -9.16
N ALA A 110 -29.60 -6.00 -9.05
CA ALA A 110 -29.93 -6.81 -10.22
C ALA A 110 -31.12 -6.24 -11.00
N GLU A 111 -32.12 -5.70 -10.29
CA GLU A 111 -33.33 -5.12 -10.88
C GLU A 111 -33.09 -3.75 -11.51
N LEU A 112 -32.46 -2.84 -10.77
CA LEU A 112 -32.24 -1.45 -11.20
C LEU A 112 -30.91 -1.26 -11.94
N GLY A 113 -29.85 -1.89 -11.44
CA GLY A 113 -28.46 -1.59 -11.79
C GLY A 113 -27.81 -0.57 -10.84
N ALA A 114 -26.47 -0.54 -10.81
CA ALA A 114 -25.67 0.42 -10.06
C ALA A 114 -25.29 1.65 -10.91
N ARG A 115 -24.96 2.77 -10.25
CA ARG A 115 -24.45 3.98 -10.93
C ARG A 115 -23.08 3.77 -11.60
N PHE A 116 -22.28 2.85 -11.08
CA PHE A 116 -20.96 2.50 -11.57
C PHE A 116 -20.78 0.97 -11.56
N THR A 117 -19.86 0.46 -12.39
CA THR A 117 -19.58 -0.99 -12.48
C THR A 117 -18.48 -1.46 -11.52
N HIS A 118 -17.65 -0.52 -11.06
CA HIS A 118 -16.57 -0.69 -10.09
C HIS A 118 -16.46 0.59 -9.26
N HIS A 119 -16.08 0.47 -8.00
CA HIS A 119 -16.05 1.59 -7.07
C HIS A 119 -14.85 1.59 -6.13
N SER A 120 -14.16 0.45 -5.94
CA SER A 120 -13.14 0.31 -4.90
C SER A 120 -11.76 -0.06 -5.46
N SER A 121 -10.74 0.68 -5.04
CA SER A 121 -9.34 0.46 -5.40
C SER A 121 -8.45 1.11 -4.34
N ILE A 122 -7.38 0.42 -3.92
CA ILE A 122 -6.39 1.00 -3.01
C ILE A 122 -5.19 1.43 -3.85
N ALA A 123 -5.05 2.73 -4.04
CA ALA A 123 -3.95 3.34 -4.80
C ALA A 123 -2.74 3.66 -3.90
N PRO A 124 -1.54 3.88 -4.46
CA PRO A 124 -0.44 4.48 -3.70
C PRO A 124 -0.86 5.87 -3.20
N THR A 125 -0.68 6.12 -1.90
CA THR A 125 -1.09 7.38 -1.28
C THR A 125 0.09 8.23 -0.79
N GLY A 126 1.32 7.96 -1.26
CA GLY A 126 2.56 8.57 -0.76
C GLY A 126 2.49 10.08 -0.52
N THR A 127 2.06 10.84 -1.55
CA THR A 127 1.97 12.30 -1.45
C THR A 127 0.84 12.75 -0.56
N ILE A 128 -0.37 12.20 -0.72
CA ILE A 128 -1.55 12.64 0.05
C ILE A 128 -1.49 12.22 1.51
N ALA A 129 -0.86 11.08 1.84
CA ALA A 129 -0.65 10.64 3.21
C ALA A 129 0.34 11.57 3.91
N LEU A 130 1.44 11.94 3.24
CA LEU A 130 2.37 12.93 3.77
C LEU A 130 1.72 14.30 3.96
N SER A 131 1.04 14.83 2.94
CA SER A 131 0.58 16.22 2.93
C SER A 131 -0.77 16.47 3.59
N LEU A 132 -1.72 15.54 3.48
CA LEU A 132 -3.08 15.68 4.01
C LEU A 132 -3.34 14.74 5.19
N GLY A 133 -2.64 13.60 5.24
CA GLY A 133 -2.75 12.60 6.29
C GLY A 133 -1.78 12.78 7.46
N ASN A 134 -1.10 13.93 7.56
CA ASN A 134 -0.06 14.20 8.57
C ASN A 134 0.97 13.06 8.68
N ASN A 135 1.35 12.50 7.53
CA ASN A 135 2.24 11.35 7.42
C ASN A 135 1.73 10.08 8.14
N ALA A 136 0.43 9.82 8.07
CA ALA A 136 -0.12 8.50 8.33
C ALA A 136 0.41 7.47 7.30
N SER A 137 0.33 6.19 7.64
CA SER A 137 0.77 5.08 6.77
C SER A 137 0.05 5.09 5.42
N ASN A 138 0.72 4.64 4.37
CA ASN A 138 0.19 4.72 3.00
C ASN A 138 -0.80 3.60 2.69
N GLY A 139 -2.00 3.90 2.18
CA GLY A 139 -2.94 2.85 1.76
C GLY A 139 -3.18 1.81 2.87
N ILE A 140 -2.90 0.55 2.53
CA ILE A 140 -2.88 -0.59 3.46
C ILE A 140 -1.48 -0.96 3.97
N GLU A 141 -0.44 -0.18 3.62
CA GLU A 141 0.95 -0.39 4.06
C GLU A 141 1.10 -0.17 5.57
N PRO A 142 2.06 -0.83 6.23
CA PRO A 142 2.55 -0.37 7.53
C PRO A 142 3.29 0.97 7.35
N SER A 143 3.59 1.65 8.45
CA SER A 143 4.49 2.81 8.40
C SER A 143 5.88 2.37 7.88
N PHE A 144 6.50 3.17 7.02
CA PHE A 144 7.84 2.86 6.49
C PHE A 144 8.88 2.85 7.61
N ALA A 145 8.87 3.92 8.40
CA ALA A 145 9.51 4.07 9.70
C ALA A 145 8.70 5.09 10.50
N HIS A 146 8.82 5.08 11.82
CA HIS A 146 8.11 6.05 12.67
C HIS A 146 8.86 7.38 12.79
N HIS A 147 10.18 7.37 12.60
CA HIS A 147 11.03 8.56 12.42
C HIS A 147 12.04 8.25 11.32
N TYR A 148 12.13 9.11 10.32
CA TYR A 148 13.07 9.01 9.20
C TYR A 148 13.30 10.39 8.59
N ALA A 149 14.29 10.48 7.70
CA ALA A 149 14.54 11.72 6.99
C ALA A 149 14.08 11.66 5.54
N ARG A 150 13.63 12.81 5.06
CA ARG A 150 13.33 13.02 3.64
C ARG A 150 14.24 14.10 3.08
N ASN A 151 14.90 13.79 1.98
CA ASN A 151 15.72 14.73 1.24
C ASN A 151 14.81 15.62 0.37
N VAL A 152 14.80 16.93 0.62
CA VAL A 152 13.97 17.91 -0.09
C VAL A 152 14.87 18.88 -0.87
N ILE A 153 14.52 19.12 -2.14
CA ILE A 153 15.17 20.17 -2.93
C ILE A 153 14.59 21.51 -2.48
N ARG A 154 15.45 22.41 -2.01
CA ARG A 154 15.08 23.75 -1.59
C ARG A 154 15.66 24.75 -2.57
N GLU A 155 14.83 25.67 -3.04
CA GLU A 155 15.26 26.74 -3.94
C GLU A 155 16.42 27.53 -3.29
N GLY A 156 17.54 27.65 -4.01
CA GLY A 156 18.75 28.34 -3.55
C GLY A 156 19.78 27.49 -2.78
N LYS A 157 19.60 26.16 -2.66
CA LYS A 157 20.62 25.25 -2.13
C LYS A 157 21.19 24.34 -3.22
N LYS A 158 22.52 24.16 -3.20
CA LYS A 158 23.24 23.29 -4.16
C LYS A 158 23.04 21.79 -3.92
N SER A 159 22.48 21.40 -2.77
CA SER A 159 22.21 20.01 -2.38
C SER A 159 20.87 19.84 -1.66
N LYS A 160 20.38 18.60 -1.55
CA LYS A 160 19.11 18.27 -0.87
C LYS A 160 19.25 18.51 0.65
N GLU A 161 18.23 19.12 1.26
CA GLU A 161 18.15 19.32 2.71
C GLU A 161 17.46 18.13 3.37
N LYS A 162 18.04 17.62 4.46
CA LYS A 162 17.49 16.54 5.29
C LYS A 162 16.40 17.13 6.19
N VAL A 163 15.15 16.70 6.02
CA VAL A 163 14.02 17.09 6.87
C VAL A 163 13.54 15.88 7.65
N ASP A 164 13.44 16.02 8.97
CA ASP A 164 12.87 15.00 9.84
C ASP A 164 11.37 14.82 9.58
N VAL A 165 10.98 13.56 9.44
CA VAL A 165 9.60 13.16 9.21
C VAL A 165 9.22 12.15 10.27
N TRP A 166 8.10 12.40 10.93
CA TRP A 166 7.54 11.59 11.99
C TRP A 166 6.23 10.98 11.48
N SER A 167 5.94 9.74 11.84
CA SER A 167 4.64 9.15 11.51
C SER A 167 3.55 9.72 12.41
N TYR A 168 2.32 9.79 11.88
CA TYR A 168 1.19 10.35 12.62
C TYR A 168 0.96 9.65 13.97
N GLU A 169 0.97 8.31 13.98
CA GLU A 169 0.75 7.52 15.18
C GLU A 169 1.84 7.72 16.26
N LEU A 170 3.09 8.02 15.86
CA LEU A 170 4.14 8.36 16.81
C LEU A 170 3.91 9.74 17.44
N LEU A 171 3.53 10.73 16.64
CA LEU A 171 3.19 12.06 17.16
C LEU A 171 2.02 11.99 18.14
N ALA A 172 0.97 11.24 17.79
CA ALA A 172 -0.18 11.03 18.66
C ALA A 172 0.20 10.31 19.96
N TYR A 173 1.04 9.26 19.89
CA TYR A 173 1.49 8.54 21.09
C TYR A 173 2.38 9.42 21.98
N ARG A 174 3.24 10.25 21.40
CA ARG A 174 4.06 11.20 22.15
C ARG A 174 3.23 12.23 22.88
N GLU A 175 2.21 12.78 22.22
CA GLU A 175 1.32 13.78 22.83
C GLU A 175 0.45 13.18 23.93
N LEU A 176 -0.13 11.99 23.70
CA LEU A 176 -1.20 11.47 24.55
C LEU A 176 -0.73 10.46 25.60
N VAL A 177 0.42 9.82 25.41
CA VAL A 177 0.85 8.67 26.22
C VAL A 177 2.26 8.84 26.79
N ASN A 178 3.26 9.08 25.95
CA ASN A 178 4.65 9.20 26.40
C ASN A 178 5.42 10.24 25.56
N SER A 179 5.57 11.45 26.09
CA SER A 179 6.27 12.57 25.44
C SER A 179 7.74 12.30 25.10
N ASN A 180 8.35 11.29 25.74
CA ASN A 180 9.74 10.93 25.51
C ASN A 180 9.90 9.78 24.49
N ALA A 181 8.80 9.19 24.00
CA ALA A 181 8.83 8.00 23.16
C ALA A 181 9.63 8.21 21.87
N MET A 182 10.69 7.44 21.67
CA MET A 182 11.63 7.58 20.57
C MET A 182 11.88 6.23 19.90
N PRO A 183 11.72 6.12 18.56
CA PRO A 183 12.07 4.92 17.83
C PRO A 183 13.52 4.49 18.10
N PHE A 184 13.73 3.18 18.28
CA PHE A 184 15.05 2.56 18.50
C PHE A 184 15.79 2.98 19.78
N SER A 185 15.17 3.71 20.71
CA SER A 185 15.84 4.05 21.98
C SER A 185 16.06 2.83 22.86
N GLU A 186 17.26 2.69 23.42
CA GLU A 186 17.59 1.67 24.41
C GLU A 186 17.11 2.06 25.82
N ASN A 187 16.73 3.33 26.02
CA ASN A 187 16.19 3.80 27.29
C ASN A 187 14.76 3.28 27.46
N VAL A 188 14.54 2.48 28.51
CA VAL A 188 13.23 1.89 28.86
C VAL A 188 12.10 2.92 28.90
N ASN A 189 12.38 4.17 29.33
CA ASN A 189 11.36 5.22 29.42
C ASN A 189 10.99 5.86 28.07
N GLU A 190 11.75 5.58 27.01
CA GLU A 190 11.56 6.11 25.67
C GLU A 190 11.12 5.03 24.68
N GLN A 191 11.15 3.76 25.09
CA GLN A 191 10.80 2.65 24.22
C GLN A 191 9.35 2.69 23.75
N LEU A 192 9.18 2.39 22.46
CA LEU A 192 7.87 2.19 21.87
C LEU A 192 7.36 0.78 22.21
N PRO A 193 6.03 0.62 22.41
CA PRO A 193 5.42 -0.69 22.53
C PRO A 193 5.70 -1.59 21.32
N ASP A 194 5.63 -2.91 21.51
CA ASP A 194 5.95 -3.91 20.50
C ASP A 194 4.99 -3.94 19.28
N TYR A 195 3.85 -3.27 19.38
CA TYR A 195 2.90 -3.06 18.29
C TYR A 195 3.24 -1.88 17.37
N PHE A 196 4.25 -1.04 17.71
CA PHE A 196 4.81 -0.04 16.80
C PHE A 196 5.69 -0.73 15.73
N ILE A 197 5.02 -1.30 14.74
CA ILE A 197 5.62 -2.08 13.66
C ILE A 197 5.92 -1.19 12.45
N SER A 198 7.16 -1.21 11.99
CA SER A 198 7.58 -0.59 10.74
C SER A 198 7.62 -1.61 9.60
N SER A 199 7.86 -1.15 8.37
CA SER A 199 7.92 -2.02 7.20
C SER A 199 8.98 -3.13 7.29
N ASP A 200 10.08 -2.91 8.02
CA ASP A 200 11.17 -3.89 8.13
C ASP A 200 10.82 -5.05 9.08
N ASP A 201 9.89 -4.81 10.00
CA ASP A 201 9.43 -5.77 11.01
C ASP A 201 8.35 -6.73 10.44
N VAL A 202 7.87 -6.46 9.22
CA VAL A 202 6.81 -7.22 8.57
C VAL A 202 7.39 -8.25 7.62
N THR A 203 7.06 -9.51 7.84
CA THR A 203 7.51 -10.58 6.95
C THR A 203 6.83 -10.50 5.57
N PRO A 204 7.46 -11.00 4.50
CA PRO A 204 6.85 -11.02 3.17
C PRO A 204 5.47 -11.69 3.14
N LYS A 205 5.30 -12.74 3.94
CA LYS A 205 4.02 -13.46 4.06
C LYS A 205 2.93 -12.62 4.71
N GLN A 206 3.27 -11.87 5.77
CA GLN A 206 2.32 -10.95 6.43
C GLN A 206 1.88 -9.82 5.50
N HIS A 207 2.77 -9.32 4.63
CA HIS A 207 2.38 -8.36 3.60
C HIS A 207 1.33 -8.95 2.64
N VAL A 208 1.52 -10.19 2.20
CA VAL A 208 0.55 -10.91 1.35
C VAL A 208 -0.77 -11.15 2.09
N ASP A 209 -0.71 -11.51 3.38
CA ASP A 209 -1.90 -11.80 4.17
C ASP A 209 -2.77 -10.55 4.40
N ILE A 210 -2.18 -9.38 4.67
CA ILE A 210 -2.92 -8.11 4.78
C ILE A 210 -3.57 -7.74 3.44
N GLN A 211 -2.85 -7.90 2.32
CA GLN A 211 -3.44 -7.69 1.00
C GLN A 211 -4.60 -8.65 0.75
N ALA A 212 -4.48 -9.92 1.15
CA ALA A 212 -5.54 -10.91 1.01
C ALA A 212 -6.77 -10.58 1.86
N ALA A 213 -6.58 -10.07 3.08
CA ALA A 213 -7.67 -9.63 3.95
C ALA A 213 -8.48 -8.48 3.29
N ALA A 214 -7.79 -7.47 2.76
CA ALA A 214 -8.45 -6.34 2.09
C ALA A 214 -9.07 -6.73 0.73
N GLN A 215 -8.33 -7.45 -0.13
CA GLN A 215 -8.71 -7.64 -1.54
C GLN A 215 -10.04 -8.37 -1.74
N GLN A 216 -10.44 -9.19 -0.76
CA GLN A 216 -11.74 -9.84 -0.76
C GLN A 216 -12.91 -8.87 -0.91
N TRP A 217 -12.73 -7.61 -0.49
CA TRP A 217 -13.74 -6.55 -0.51
C TRP A 217 -13.36 -5.38 -1.42
N ILE A 218 -12.42 -5.60 -2.35
CA ILE A 218 -12.02 -4.61 -3.37
C ILE A 218 -12.36 -5.14 -4.75
N ASP A 219 -13.21 -4.44 -5.51
CA ASP A 219 -13.63 -4.86 -6.84
C ASP A 219 -12.54 -4.67 -7.91
N SER A 220 -11.70 -3.64 -7.78
CA SER A 220 -10.64 -3.34 -8.72
C SER A 220 -9.34 -4.01 -8.31
N SER A 221 -8.34 -3.27 -7.79
CA SER A 221 -7.05 -3.84 -7.36
C SER A 221 -6.45 -3.04 -6.20
N ILE A 222 -5.36 -3.56 -5.65
CA ILE A 222 -4.65 -2.96 -4.53
C ILE A 222 -3.19 -2.75 -4.95
N SER A 223 -2.68 -1.55 -4.74
CA SER A 223 -1.26 -1.29 -4.72
C SER A 223 -0.72 -1.64 -3.34
N LYS A 224 0.03 -2.74 -3.27
CA LYS A 224 0.73 -3.19 -2.07
C LYS A 224 2.12 -3.69 -2.47
N THR A 225 3.13 -3.25 -1.72
CA THR A 225 4.50 -3.74 -1.86
C THR A 225 4.82 -4.75 -0.76
N ALA A 226 5.21 -5.96 -1.11
CA ALA A 226 5.82 -6.90 -0.17
C ALA A 226 7.32 -6.62 -0.09
N ASN A 227 7.78 -6.01 1.01
CA ASN A 227 9.20 -5.79 1.24
C ASN A 227 9.90 -7.12 1.52
N ILE A 228 11.03 -7.34 0.84
CA ILE A 228 11.84 -8.55 0.92
C ILE A 228 13.17 -8.17 1.57
N PRO A 229 13.56 -8.81 2.68
CA PRO A 229 14.87 -8.60 3.29
C PRO A 229 16.02 -8.83 2.30
N THR A 230 17.10 -8.07 2.45
CA THR A 230 18.26 -8.18 1.54
C THR A 230 18.96 -9.55 1.66
N ASP A 231 18.87 -10.24 2.79
CA ASP A 231 19.40 -11.58 3.04
C ASP A 231 18.37 -12.71 2.82
N TYR A 232 17.18 -12.39 2.31
CA TYR A 232 16.11 -13.37 2.12
C TYR A 232 16.50 -14.46 1.10
N ARG A 233 16.32 -15.74 1.46
CA ARG A 233 16.73 -16.86 0.60
C ARG A 233 15.87 -16.92 -0.64
N TYR A 234 16.48 -17.22 -1.79
CA TYR A 234 15.77 -17.34 -3.07
C TYR A 234 14.67 -18.41 -3.05
N GLU A 235 14.94 -19.54 -2.38
CA GLU A 235 13.98 -20.64 -2.28
C GLU A 235 12.70 -20.23 -1.54
N ASP A 236 12.80 -19.33 -0.55
CA ASP A 236 11.64 -18.82 0.18
C ASP A 236 10.98 -17.67 -0.60
N PHE A 237 11.76 -16.90 -1.36
CA PHE A 237 11.27 -15.80 -2.18
C PHE A 237 10.33 -16.26 -3.29
N LYS A 238 10.68 -17.30 -4.05
CA LYS A 238 9.86 -17.78 -5.18
C LYS A 238 8.46 -18.23 -4.71
N ASP A 239 8.36 -18.74 -3.49
CA ASP A 239 7.12 -19.24 -2.91
C ASP A 239 6.15 -18.11 -2.54
N ILE A 240 6.61 -16.85 -2.44
CA ILE A 240 5.74 -15.69 -2.19
C ILE A 240 4.73 -15.52 -3.32
N TYR A 241 5.13 -15.69 -4.57
CA TYR A 241 4.22 -15.57 -5.72
C TYR A 241 3.22 -16.71 -5.78
N LEU A 242 3.67 -17.94 -5.47
CA LEU A 242 2.77 -19.10 -5.35
C LEU A 242 1.78 -18.90 -4.22
N TYR A 243 2.23 -18.43 -3.06
CA TYR A 243 1.37 -18.12 -1.92
C TYR A 243 0.35 -17.01 -2.24
N ALA A 244 0.77 -15.94 -2.91
CA ALA A 244 -0.14 -14.89 -3.38
C ALA A 244 -1.19 -15.44 -4.36
N TYR A 245 -0.80 -16.33 -5.27
CA TYR A 245 -1.71 -17.02 -6.18
C TYR A 245 -2.71 -17.92 -5.43
N GLU A 246 -2.24 -18.71 -4.45
CA GLU A 246 -3.10 -19.54 -3.60
C GLU A 246 -4.12 -18.71 -2.81
N LYS A 247 -3.72 -17.51 -2.37
CA LYS A 247 -4.60 -16.51 -1.74
C LYS A 247 -5.52 -15.80 -2.73
N LYS A 248 -5.45 -16.13 -4.03
CA LYS A 248 -6.24 -15.55 -5.12
C LYS A 248 -6.03 -14.04 -5.25
N LEU A 249 -4.81 -13.58 -5.00
CA LEU A 249 -4.45 -12.19 -5.21
C LEU A 249 -4.52 -11.81 -6.70
N LYS A 250 -5.04 -10.62 -6.99
CA LYS A 250 -5.15 -10.07 -8.36
C LYS A 250 -3.78 -9.61 -8.89
N GLY A 251 -2.83 -9.37 -7.98
CA GLY A 251 -1.45 -9.04 -8.29
C GLY A 251 -0.58 -9.13 -7.04
N CYS A 252 0.74 -9.23 -7.24
CA CYS A 252 1.73 -9.27 -6.18
C CYS A 252 2.96 -8.48 -6.64
N THR A 253 3.34 -7.46 -5.88
CA THR A 253 4.54 -6.66 -6.12
C THR A 253 5.51 -6.87 -4.97
N THR A 254 6.74 -7.23 -5.29
CA THR A 254 7.82 -7.39 -4.30
C THR A 254 8.87 -6.30 -4.49
N PHE A 255 9.40 -5.78 -3.39
CA PHE A 255 10.53 -4.86 -3.41
C PHE A 255 11.64 -5.41 -2.51
N ARG A 256 12.84 -5.58 -3.05
CA ARG A 256 14.04 -5.96 -2.29
C ARG A 256 15.03 -4.81 -2.38
N PHE A 257 15.43 -4.28 -1.22
CA PHE A 257 16.45 -3.24 -1.18
C PHE A 257 17.80 -3.78 -1.68
N ASN A 258 18.42 -3.04 -2.60
CA ASN A 258 19.75 -3.35 -3.14
C ASN A 258 20.72 -2.19 -2.83
N PRO A 259 21.60 -2.32 -1.83
CA PRO A 259 22.50 -1.24 -1.42
C PRO A 259 23.46 -0.77 -2.52
N GLU A 260 23.78 -1.63 -3.51
CA GLU A 260 24.73 -1.29 -4.59
C GLU A 260 24.10 -0.39 -5.68
N VAL A 261 22.77 -0.35 -5.74
CA VAL A 261 22.03 0.29 -6.86
C VAL A 261 20.98 1.28 -6.34
N PHE A 262 20.58 1.20 -5.07
CA PHE A 262 19.45 1.95 -4.55
C PHE A 262 19.80 3.40 -4.24
N GLN A 263 19.08 4.31 -4.91
CA GLN A 263 19.05 5.75 -4.67
C GLN A 263 17.62 6.10 -4.26
N GLY A 264 17.36 6.14 -2.95
CA GLY A 264 16.02 6.32 -2.39
C GLY A 264 15.71 7.76 -2.00
N VAL A 265 14.43 8.16 -2.13
CA VAL A 265 13.93 9.45 -1.59
C VAL A 265 13.74 9.39 -0.07
N LEU A 266 13.49 8.18 0.45
CA LEU A 266 13.34 7.90 1.88
C LEU A 266 14.65 7.30 2.39
N VAL A 267 15.16 7.88 3.47
CA VAL A 267 16.47 7.52 3.99
C VAL A 267 16.35 7.23 5.48
N LYS A 268 16.75 6.03 5.90
CA LYS A 268 16.94 5.65 7.30
C LYS A 268 18.41 5.81 7.65
N ASP A 269 18.71 6.33 8.84
CA ASP A 269 20.09 6.57 9.26
C ASP A 269 20.93 5.29 9.31
N LYS A 270 20.32 4.18 9.74
CA LYS A 270 20.96 2.86 9.75
C LYS A 270 21.32 2.34 8.33
N ASP A 271 20.51 2.64 7.33
CA ASP A 271 20.78 2.20 5.95
C ASP A 271 21.96 3.00 5.35
N LEU A 272 22.05 4.29 5.69
CA LEU A 272 23.20 5.13 5.35
C LEU A 272 24.49 4.63 6.01
N GLU A 273 24.45 4.30 7.31
CA GLU A 273 25.60 3.80 8.06
C GLU A 273 26.19 2.51 7.48
N ASN A 274 25.33 1.65 6.92
CA ASN A 274 25.73 0.35 6.41
C ASN A 274 26.11 0.36 4.92
N THR A 275 25.94 1.49 4.23
CA THR A 275 26.28 1.63 2.80
C THR A 275 27.58 2.40 2.64
N VAL A 276 28.55 1.82 1.92
CA VAL A 276 29.84 2.48 1.62
C VAL A 276 29.79 3.09 0.23
N TYR A 277 30.06 4.39 0.16
CA TYR A 277 30.14 5.17 -1.06
C TYR A 277 31.59 5.40 -1.46
N ARG A 278 31.85 5.35 -2.76
CA ARG A 278 33.19 5.48 -3.32
C ARG A 278 33.29 6.72 -4.18
N PHE A 279 34.20 7.64 -3.84
CA PHE A 279 34.48 8.83 -4.64
C PHE A 279 35.87 8.72 -5.27
N SER A 280 35.95 9.02 -6.57
CA SER A 280 37.23 9.15 -7.27
C SER A 280 37.63 10.63 -7.30
N LEU A 281 38.80 10.94 -6.78
CA LEU A 281 39.35 12.30 -6.77
C LEU A 281 40.10 12.60 -8.07
N GLU A 282 40.35 13.89 -8.34
CA GLU A 282 41.05 14.34 -9.56
C GLU A 282 42.49 13.81 -9.66
N ASP A 283 43.13 13.52 -8.52
CA ASP A 283 44.46 12.92 -8.46
C ASP A 283 44.47 11.41 -8.72
N GLY A 284 43.30 10.82 -9.02
CA GLY A 284 43.11 9.40 -9.28
C GLY A 284 43.03 8.54 -8.02
N SER A 285 43.14 9.12 -6.83
CA SER A 285 42.89 8.41 -5.58
C SER A 285 41.40 8.18 -5.36
N VAL A 286 41.09 7.21 -4.51
CA VAL A 286 39.73 6.78 -4.22
C VAL A 286 39.51 6.82 -2.72
N ILE A 287 38.44 7.50 -2.31
CA ILE A 287 37.98 7.50 -0.91
C ILE A 287 36.72 6.66 -0.78
N GLU A 288 36.66 5.86 0.28
CA GLU A 288 35.52 5.05 0.66
C GLU A 288 35.01 5.51 2.02
N VAL A 289 33.74 5.88 2.08
CA VAL A 289 33.13 6.56 3.23
C VAL A 289 31.71 6.04 3.40
N ARG A 290 31.24 5.92 4.64
CA ARG A 290 29.86 5.48 4.91
C ARG A 290 28.87 6.58 4.54
N GLY A 291 27.65 6.18 4.17
CA GLY A 291 26.62 7.09 3.67
C GLY A 291 26.26 8.25 4.59
N ASN A 292 26.39 8.06 5.90
CA ASN A 292 26.08 9.07 6.93
C ASN A 292 27.28 9.97 7.29
N GLU A 293 28.48 9.68 6.80
CA GLU A 293 29.65 10.52 7.07
C GLU A 293 29.52 11.87 6.37
N GLU A 294 29.93 12.93 7.05
CA GLU A 294 29.96 14.29 6.51
C GLU A 294 31.24 14.50 5.69
N ILE A 295 31.07 15.03 4.48
CA ILE A 295 32.13 15.35 3.53
C ILE A 295 31.99 16.82 3.16
N GLU A 296 33.09 17.56 3.25
CA GLU A 296 33.18 18.90 2.69
C GLU A 296 33.54 18.83 1.20
N TYR A 297 32.72 19.43 0.35
CA TYR A 297 32.95 19.51 -1.09
C TYR A 297 32.39 20.84 -1.64
N ASP A 298 33.19 21.56 -2.43
CA ASP A 298 32.89 22.92 -2.96
C ASP A 298 32.45 23.94 -1.87
N GLY A 299 33.05 23.83 -0.67
CA GLY A 299 32.78 24.73 0.46
C GLY A 299 31.45 24.49 1.19
N GLU A 300 30.74 23.40 0.87
CA GLU A 300 29.55 22.96 1.58
C GLU A 300 29.77 21.57 2.23
N ILE A 301 29.16 21.35 3.39
CA ILE A 301 29.17 20.04 4.06
C ILE A 301 27.94 19.25 3.59
N HIS A 302 28.17 18.01 3.15
CA HIS A 302 27.16 17.09 2.67
C HIS A 302 27.32 15.73 3.35
N THR A 303 26.25 14.94 3.46
CA THR A 303 26.42 13.51 3.74
C THR A 303 26.99 12.82 2.50
N ALA A 304 27.81 11.79 2.69
CA ALA A 304 28.41 11.01 1.61
C ALA A 304 27.36 10.52 0.60
N ALA A 305 26.23 9.99 1.08
CA ALA A 305 25.16 9.54 0.20
C ALA A 305 24.58 10.68 -0.67
N ASN A 306 24.31 11.84 -0.07
CA ASN A 306 23.71 12.97 -0.79
C ASN A 306 24.67 13.59 -1.81
N LEU A 307 25.96 13.67 -1.47
CA LEU A 307 26.99 14.16 -2.40
C LEU A 307 27.18 13.20 -3.57
N TYR A 308 27.28 11.90 -3.28
CA TYR A 308 27.42 10.87 -4.32
C TYR A 308 26.25 10.90 -5.30
N ASP A 309 25.02 11.00 -4.80
CA ASP A 309 23.83 11.11 -5.63
C ASP A 309 23.84 12.38 -6.50
N ALA A 310 24.19 13.52 -5.92
CA ALA A 310 24.21 14.80 -6.64
C ALA A 310 25.25 14.82 -7.77
N LEU A 311 26.42 14.20 -7.55
CA LEU A 311 27.46 14.07 -8.56
C LEU A 311 27.07 13.04 -9.64
N LYS A 312 26.55 11.87 -9.25
CA LYS A 312 26.16 10.79 -10.18
C LYS A 312 24.99 11.18 -11.08
N GLU A 313 23.96 11.82 -10.54
CA GLU A 313 22.80 12.31 -11.31
C GLU A 313 23.10 13.65 -12.01
N GLY A 314 24.29 14.23 -11.76
CA GLY A 314 24.78 15.42 -12.42
C GLY A 314 23.93 16.67 -12.13
N TYR A 315 23.27 16.75 -10.97
CA TYR A 315 22.53 17.96 -10.55
C TYR A 315 23.29 18.82 -9.54
N TYR A 316 24.45 18.38 -9.07
CA TYR A 316 25.30 19.20 -8.21
C TYR A 316 25.60 20.56 -8.87
N GLY A 317 25.23 21.65 -8.20
CA GLY A 317 25.42 23.03 -8.71
C GLY A 317 24.50 23.47 -9.86
N LYS A 318 23.43 22.72 -10.19
CA LYS A 318 22.46 23.10 -11.23
C LYS A 318 21.34 24.04 -10.76
N PHE A 319 21.23 24.31 -9.46
CA PHE A 319 20.22 25.17 -8.84
C PHE A 319 20.87 26.20 -7.92
#